data_AF-A0A6A3MAL7-F1
#
_entry.id   AF-A0A6A3MAL7-F1
#
_cell.length_a   1.000
_cell.length_b   1.000
_cell.length_c   1.000
_cell.angle_alpha   90.00
_cell.angle_beta   90.00
_cell.angle_gamma   90.00
#
_symmetry.space_group_name_H-M   'P 1'
#
loop_
_entity.id
_entity.type
_entity.pdbx_description
1 polymer ?
#
loop_
_entity_poly.entity_id
_entity_poly.type
_entity_poly.pdbx_seq_one_letter_code
_entity_poly.pdbx_strand_id
1 'polypeptide(L)'
;MRRGRQRVRGNDRQPTRFGHQAYSVAFKVEVLRHLDESQSMTATLDGYFSGISGMKKASKAKLVYKWRRQRDSLEERARSGRLATEFRARPPGIGLTLPTDVEQRILKWVNDFRREGFPISSMMLKMQACEFAKEAGIPPEHFSASWQWRRSFTRRHRLSFRVKTRHGQETPRDAELRAHEFAKKVRHRAYIEGVARIYNTDQTGIFLDMLPKTTLTSTNARTVWVKSSKKDKECITPMLLGDSDGNKYTPFVMLKSKPSKVPDVRAENERVRHVFGRHVWKEVEALQQQHDDKSMATNRLGGLAA
;
A
#
# COMPACT_ATOMS: atom_id res chain seq x y z
N MET A 1 -24.60 25.59 0.53
CA MET A 1 -24.50 24.29 -0.18
C MET A 1 -23.49 24.42 -1.31
N ARG A 2 -22.33 23.77 -1.24
CA ARG A 2 -21.31 23.85 -2.32
C ARG A 2 -21.76 22.96 -3.49
N ARG A 3 -22.10 23.57 -4.62
CA ARG A 3 -22.38 22.85 -5.88
C ARG A 3 -21.09 22.20 -6.37
N GLY A 4 -21.13 20.87 -6.54
CA GLY A 4 -20.00 20.11 -7.09
C GLY A 4 -19.66 20.52 -8.53
N ARG A 5 -18.43 20.22 -8.93
CA ARG A 5 -17.86 20.56 -10.24
C ARG A 5 -18.72 19.93 -11.36
N GLN A 6 -19.26 20.76 -12.24
CA GLN A 6 -20.01 20.31 -13.42
C GLN A 6 -19.09 19.53 -14.37
N ARG A 7 -19.54 18.36 -14.82
CA ARG A 7 -18.81 17.53 -15.79
C ARG A 7 -18.83 18.21 -17.16
N VAL A 8 -17.65 18.31 -17.78
CA VAL A 8 -17.40 19.00 -19.07
C VAL A 8 -17.68 18.10 -20.29
N ARG A 9 -18.02 16.81 -20.09
CA ARG A 9 -18.37 15.89 -21.19
C ARG A 9 -19.68 15.17 -20.90
N GLY A 10 -20.51 15.10 -21.93
CA GLY A 10 -21.95 14.84 -21.92
C GLY A 10 -22.43 13.66 -21.10
N ASN A 11 -23.73 13.73 -20.76
CA ASN A 11 -24.46 12.63 -20.16
C ASN A 11 -24.39 11.40 -21.06
N ASP A 12 -24.37 10.25 -20.41
CA ASP A 12 -24.48 8.92 -20.97
C ASP A 12 -23.17 8.30 -21.44
N ARG A 13 -22.59 7.53 -20.50
CA ARG A 13 -21.73 6.40 -20.86
C ARG A 13 -22.60 5.48 -21.71
N GLN A 14 -22.34 5.44 -23.01
CA GLN A 14 -23.01 4.49 -23.92
C GLN A 14 -23.05 3.11 -23.26
N PRO A 15 -24.22 2.46 -23.15
CA PRO A 15 -24.33 1.15 -22.54
C PRO A 15 -23.33 0.20 -23.21
N THR A 16 -22.54 -0.51 -22.41
CA THR A 16 -21.64 -1.54 -22.95
C THR A 16 -22.47 -2.58 -23.69
N ARG A 17 -22.42 -2.55 -25.02
CA ARG A 17 -23.01 -3.57 -25.88
C ARG A 17 -22.11 -4.80 -25.82
N PHE A 18 -22.46 -5.78 -25.00
CA PHE A 18 -21.75 -7.06 -24.99
C PHE A 18 -22.11 -7.84 -26.25
N GLY A 19 -21.22 -7.84 -27.25
CA GLY A 19 -21.42 -8.59 -28.51
C GLY A 19 -21.38 -10.11 -28.36
N HIS A 20 -20.93 -10.63 -27.21
CA HIS A 20 -20.83 -12.07 -26.93
C HIS A 20 -21.61 -12.45 -25.68
N GLN A 21 -22.59 -13.34 -25.85
CA GLN A 21 -23.32 -13.95 -24.73
C GLN A 21 -22.46 -15.04 -24.08
N ALA A 22 -22.25 -14.94 -22.77
CA ALA A 22 -21.54 -15.94 -21.98
C ALA A 22 -22.54 -16.89 -21.31
N TYR A 23 -22.17 -18.16 -21.18
CA TYR A 23 -23.00 -19.20 -20.53
C TYR A 23 -22.27 -19.82 -19.35
N SER A 24 -22.99 -20.05 -18.24
CA SER A 24 -22.46 -20.71 -17.04
C SER A 24 -22.08 -22.16 -17.34
N VAL A 25 -21.26 -22.78 -16.48
CA VAL A 25 -20.94 -24.21 -16.59
C VAL A 25 -22.20 -25.05 -16.43
N ALA A 26 -23.07 -24.72 -15.47
CA ALA A 26 -24.34 -25.43 -15.24
C ALA A 26 -25.22 -25.45 -16.50
N PHE A 27 -25.43 -24.30 -17.13
CA PHE A 27 -26.23 -24.19 -18.36
C PHE A 27 -25.66 -25.05 -19.49
N LYS A 28 -24.33 -25.09 -19.64
CA LYS A 28 -23.69 -25.91 -20.68
C LYS A 28 -23.93 -27.39 -20.46
N VAL A 29 -23.83 -27.86 -19.21
CA VAL A 29 -24.08 -29.26 -18.86
C VAL A 29 -25.55 -29.63 -19.09
N GLU A 30 -26.48 -28.72 -18.74
CA GLU A 30 -27.91 -28.92 -18.98
C GLU A 30 -28.24 -29.06 -20.47
N VAL A 31 -27.70 -28.18 -21.30
CA VAL A 31 -27.85 -28.25 -22.77
C VAL A 31 -27.28 -29.56 -23.33
N LEU A 32 -26.15 -30.05 -22.80
CA LEU A 32 -25.57 -31.33 -23.22
C LEU A 32 -26.44 -32.52 -22.77
N ARG A 33 -27.03 -32.45 -21.58
CA ARG A 33 -27.96 -33.48 -21.10
C ARG A 33 -29.19 -33.56 -22.00
N HIS A 34 -29.78 -32.43 -22.35
CA HIS A 34 -30.91 -32.40 -23.27
C HIS A 34 -30.51 -32.91 -24.66
N LEU A 35 -29.29 -32.61 -25.14
CA LEU A 35 -28.81 -33.14 -26.42
C LEU A 35 -28.73 -34.67 -26.43
N ASP A 36 -28.33 -35.27 -25.31
CA ASP A 36 -28.29 -36.73 -25.15
C ASP A 36 -29.70 -37.32 -25.09
N GLU A 37 -30.63 -36.69 -24.35
CA GLU A 37 -32.03 -37.11 -24.22
C GLU A 37 -32.80 -36.99 -25.54
N SER A 38 -32.64 -35.87 -26.26
CA SER A 38 -33.39 -35.58 -27.48
C SER A 38 -32.74 -36.15 -28.74
N GLN A 39 -31.48 -36.59 -28.65
CA GLN A 39 -30.62 -37.05 -29.76
C GLN A 39 -30.63 -36.13 -30.99
N SER A 40 -30.98 -34.86 -30.82
CA SER A 40 -31.29 -33.93 -31.90
C SER A 40 -30.75 -32.54 -31.57
N MET A 41 -29.76 -32.12 -32.36
CA MET A 41 -29.20 -30.77 -32.26
C MET A 41 -30.28 -29.72 -32.54
N THR A 42 -31.16 -29.97 -33.50
CA THR A 42 -32.24 -29.04 -33.86
C THR A 42 -33.19 -28.83 -32.68
N ALA A 43 -33.68 -29.92 -32.08
CA ALA A 43 -34.56 -29.86 -30.92
C ALA A 43 -33.90 -29.18 -29.71
N THR A 44 -32.62 -29.49 -29.46
CA THR A 44 -31.84 -28.85 -28.38
C THR A 44 -31.69 -27.34 -28.60
N LEU A 45 -31.43 -26.92 -29.85
CA LEU A 45 -31.30 -25.50 -30.16
C LEU A 45 -32.64 -24.76 -30.06
N ASP A 46 -33.75 -25.40 -30.46
CA ASP A 46 -35.07 -24.79 -30.36
C ASP A 46 -35.54 -24.65 -28.90
N GLY A 47 -35.19 -25.60 -28.03
CA GLY A 47 -35.48 -25.51 -26.59
C GLY A 47 -34.66 -24.45 -25.85
N TYR A 48 -33.34 -24.41 -26.05
CA TYR A 48 -32.43 -23.57 -25.26
C TYR A 48 -32.03 -22.24 -25.90
N PHE A 49 -32.25 -22.10 -27.22
CA PHE A 49 -31.89 -20.90 -27.97
C PHE A 49 -33.02 -20.50 -28.93
N SER A 50 -34.24 -20.35 -28.40
CA SER A 50 -35.41 -19.96 -29.20
C SER A 50 -35.23 -18.59 -29.87
N GLY A 51 -35.90 -18.39 -31.01
CA GLY A 51 -35.92 -17.12 -31.75
C GLY A 51 -34.68 -16.82 -32.59
N ILE A 52 -33.79 -17.80 -32.81
CA ILE A 52 -32.65 -17.67 -33.74
C ILE A 52 -32.84 -18.54 -34.98
N SER A 53 -32.47 -18.01 -36.14
CA SER A 53 -32.57 -18.71 -37.43
C SER A 53 -31.27 -18.65 -38.24
N GLY A 54 -31.18 -19.50 -39.26
CA GLY A 54 -30.09 -19.54 -40.23
C GLY A 54 -28.70 -19.60 -39.60
N MET A 55 -27.83 -18.65 -39.96
CA MET A 55 -26.42 -18.62 -39.57
C MET A 55 -26.19 -18.53 -38.06
N LYS A 56 -27.13 -17.91 -37.31
CA LYS A 56 -27.06 -17.84 -35.84
C LYS A 56 -27.29 -19.21 -35.20
N LYS A 57 -28.26 -19.99 -35.73
CA LYS A 57 -28.53 -21.37 -35.28
C LYS A 57 -27.32 -22.29 -35.55
N ALA A 58 -26.73 -22.18 -36.75
CA ALA A 58 -25.48 -22.90 -37.08
C ALA A 58 -24.30 -22.53 -36.15
N SER A 59 -24.18 -21.26 -35.78
CA SER A 59 -23.15 -20.79 -34.84
C SER A 59 -23.35 -21.36 -33.43
N LYS A 60 -24.60 -21.45 -32.95
CA LYS A 60 -24.91 -22.12 -31.68
C LYS A 60 -24.67 -23.63 -31.74
N ALA A 61 -24.98 -24.28 -32.86
CA ALA A 61 -24.65 -25.70 -33.05
C ALA A 61 -23.14 -25.95 -32.88
N LYS A 62 -22.29 -25.14 -33.53
CA LYS A 62 -20.82 -25.20 -33.37
C LYS A 62 -20.39 -24.99 -31.91
N LEU A 63 -21.07 -24.11 -31.18
CA LEU A 63 -20.81 -23.85 -29.77
C LEU A 63 -21.16 -25.06 -28.89
N VAL A 64 -22.32 -25.70 -29.13
CA VAL A 64 -22.73 -26.91 -28.41
C VAL A 64 -21.77 -28.07 -28.70
N TYR A 65 -21.35 -28.26 -29.95
CA TYR A 65 -20.31 -29.25 -30.27
C TYR A 65 -18.99 -28.97 -29.55
N LYS A 66 -18.59 -27.70 -29.43
CA LYS A 66 -17.41 -27.33 -28.64
C LYS A 66 -17.58 -27.70 -27.17
N TRP A 67 -18.76 -27.48 -26.58
CA TRP A 67 -19.04 -27.91 -25.21
C TRP A 67 -19.02 -29.42 -25.06
N ARG A 68 -19.56 -30.16 -26.05
CA ARG A 68 -19.53 -31.63 -26.07
C ARG A 68 -18.11 -32.18 -26.04
N ARG A 69 -17.16 -31.55 -26.75
CA ARG A 69 -15.72 -31.89 -26.67
C ARG A 69 -15.08 -31.62 -25.30
N GLN A 70 -15.69 -30.78 -24.47
CA GLN A 70 -15.20 -30.39 -23.15
C GLN A 70 -16.07 -30.99 -22.02
N ARG A 71 -16.88 -32.01 -22.33
CA ARG A 71 -17.91 -32.56 -21.44
C ARG A 71 -17.36 -32.92 -20.07
N ASP A 72 -16.36 -33.78 -20.02
CA ASP A 72 -15.82 -34.31 -18.75
C ASP A 72 -15.36 -33.18 -17.82
N SER A 73 -14.68 -32.17 -18.37
CA SER A 73 -14.24 -30.99 -17.61
C SER A 73 -15.40 -30.12 -17.14
N LEU A 74 -16.47 -29.99 -17.93
CA LEU A 74 -17.66 -29.24 -17.56
C LEU A 74 -18.46 -29.96 -16.46
N GLU A 75 -18.64 -31.27 -16.58
CA GLU A 75 -19.33 -32.10 -15.59
C GLU A 75 -18.58 -32.13 -14.26
N GLU A 76 -17.26 -32.33 -14.28
CA GLU A 76 -16.41 -32.25 -13.09
C GLU A 76 -16.59 -30.91 -12.36
N ARG A 77 -16.55 -29.80 -13.10
CA ARG A 77 -16.73 -28.47 -12.52
C ARG A 77 -18.15 -28.22 -12.05
N ALA A 78 -19.16 -28.77 -12.71
CA ALA A 78 -20.55 -28.63 -12.32
C ALA A 78 -20.85 -29.28 -10.96
N ARG A 79 -20.09 -30.31 -10.54
CA ARG A 79 -20.21 -30.91 -9.20
C ARG A 79 -19.93 -29.92 -8.06
N SER A 80 -19.18 -28.85 -8.32
CA SER A 80 -18.96 -27.78 -7.35
C SER A 80 -19.93 -26.63 -7.59
N GLY A 81 -20.80 -26.33 -6.62
CA GLY A 81 -21.76 -25.23 -6.72
C GLY A 81 -21.14 -23.87 -7.05
N ARG A 82 -19.92 -23.59 -6.57
CA ARG A 82 -19.17 -22.37 -6.92
C ARG A 82 -18.78 -22.37 -8.40
N LEU A 83 -18.19 -23.45 -8.89
CA LEU A 83 -17.66 -23.54 -10.25
C LEU A 83 -18.78 -23.68 -11.30
N ALA A 84 -19.92 -24.25 -10.92
CA ALA A 84 -21.10 -24.38 -11.76
C ALA A 84 -21.64 -23.02 -12.26
N THR A 85 -21.53 -21.98 -11.44
CA THR A 85 -21.95 -20.60 -11.77
C THR A 85 -20.92 -19.84 -12.63
N GLU A 86 -19.70 -20.34 -12.79
CA GLU A 86 -18.66 -19.65 -13.57
C GLU A 86 -18.93 -19.74 -15.08
N PHE A 87 -18.65 -18.67 -15.82
CA PHE A 87 -18.89 -18.60 -17.27
C PHE A 87 -17.72 -19.13 -18.11
N ARG A 88 -16.50 -19.04 -17.58
CA ARG A 88 -15.25 -19.42 -18.25
C ARG A 88 -14.38 -20.22 -17.29
N ALA A 89 -13.74 -21.28 -17.79
CA ALA A 89 -12.63 -21.92 -17.10
C ALA A 89 -11.36 -21.17 -17.47
N ARG A 90 -10.50 -20.91 -16.48
CA ARG A 90 -9.09 -20.67 -16.75
C ARG A 90 -8.31 -21.65 -15.86
N PRO A 91 -7.41 -22.46 -16.43
CA PRO A 91 -6.55 -23.31 -15.61
C PRO A 91 -5.84 -22.49 -14.53
N PRO A 92 -5.64 -23.04 -13.33
CA PRO A 92 -4.78 -22.43 -12.32
C PRO A 92 -3.42 -22.08 -12.95
N GLY A 93 -2.90 -20.88 -12.69
CA GLY A 93 -1.60 -20.46 -13.24
C GLY A 93 -1.64 -19.77 -14.61
N ILE A 94 -2.75 -19.85 -15.36
CA ILE A 94 -2.86 -19.16 -16.64
C ILE A 94 -3.30 -17.71 -16.42
N GLY A 95 -2.60 -16.75 -17.02
CA GLY A 95 -2.82 -15.31 -16.84
C GLY A 95 -2.26 -14.74 -15.53
N LEU A 96 -1.29 -15.43 -14.92
CA LEU A 96 -0.46 -14.84 -13.88
C LEU A 96 0.56 -13.92 -14.52
N THR A 97 0.83 -12.78 -13.89
CA THR A 97 1.92 -11.89 -14.31
C THR A 97 3.30 -12.47 -13.97
N LEU A 98 3.36 -13.51 -13.13
CA LEU A 98 4.58 -14.18 -12.69
C LEU A 98 4.46 -15.70 -12.87
N PRO A 99 5.57 -16.40 -13.15
CA PRO A 99 5.67 -17.84 -13.01
C PRO A 99 5.25 -18.32 -11.62
N THR A 100 4.76 -19.55 -11.53
CA THR A 100 4.16 -20.08 -10.29
C THR A 100 5.19 -20.25 -9.19
N ASP A 101 6.40 -20.69 -9.53
CA ASP A 101 7.55 -20.82 -8.63
C ASP A 101 7.93 -19.46 -8.02
N VAL A 102 8.02 -18.40 -8.83
CA VAL A 102 8.31 -17.03 -8.35
C VAL A 102 7.21 -16.55 -7.40
N GLU A 103 5.95 -16.82 -7.73
CA GLU A 103 4.85 -16.43 -6.86
C GLU A 103 4.86 -17.19 -5.52
N GLN A 104 5.25 -18.46 -5.51
CA GLN A 104 5.40 -19.24 -4.28
C GLN A 104 6.55 -18.71 -3.41
N ARG A 105 7.64 -18.20 -4.01
CA ARG A 105 8.72 -17.54 -3.27
C ARG A 105 8.23 -16.29 -2.54
N ILE A 106 7.43 -15.46 -3.22
CA ILE A 106 6.78 -14.29 -2.60
C ILE A 106 5.86 -14.72 -1.46
N LEU A 107 5.06 -15.77 -1.66
CA LEU A 107 4.16 -16.27 -0.62
C LEU A 107 4.93 -16.82 0.59
N LYS A 108 6.02 -17.55 0.37
CA LYS A 108 6.89 -18.06 1.43
C LYS A 108 7.46 -16.91 2.26
N TRP A 109 8.03 -15.90 1.60
CA TRP A 109 8.54 -14.69 2.25
C TRP A 109 7.45 -13.99 3.09
N VAL A 110 6.23 -13.85 2.55
CA VAL A 110 5.09 -13.29 3.30
C VAL A 110 4.79 -14.12 4.55
N ASN A 111 4.77 -15.45 4.43
CA ASN A 111 4.44 -16.33 5.55
C ASN A 111 5.54 -16.37 6.61
N ASP A 112 6.80 -16.25 6.22
CA ASP A 112 7.95 -16.20 7.13
C ASP A 112 7.90 -14.93 7.99
N PHE A 113 7.75 -13.75 7.36
CA PHE A 113 7.57 -12.48 8.07
C PHE A 113 6.37 -12.52 9.02
N ARG A 114 5.26 -13.13 8.59
CA ARG A 114 4.06 -13.28 9.42
C ARG A 114 4.28 -14.23 10.60
N ARG A 115 4.98 -15.34 10.41
CA ARG A 115 5.31 -16.29 11.48
C ARG A 115 6.20 -15.62 12.53
N GLU A 116 7.10 -14.75 12.08
CA GLU A 116 7.95 -13.97 12.95
C GLU A 116 7.24 -12.77 13.57
N GLY A 117 6.01 -12.45 13.14
CA GLY A 117 5.21 -11.33 13.63
C GLY A 117 5.64 -9.97 13.09
N PHE A 118 6.48 -9.94 12.05
CA PHE A 118 6.87 -8.70 11.39
C PHE A 118 5.76 -8.23 10.45
N PRO A 119 5.40 -6.94 10.51
CA PRO A 119 4.32 -6.43 9.68
C PRO A 119 4.79 -6.18 8.24
N ILE A 120 3.91 -6.47 7.27
CA ILE A 120 4.22 -6.29 5.84
C ILE A 120 3.35 -5.20 5.25
N SER A 121 3.97 -4.08 4.89
CA SER A 121 3.27 -3.01 4.18
C SER A 121 3.03 -3.35 2.71
N SER A 122 2.14 -2.60 2.06
CA SER A 122 1.97 -2.72 0.61
C SER A 122 3.25 -2.41 -0.17
N MET A 123 4.04 -1.45 0.28
CA MET A 123 5.24 -1.04 -0.42
C MET A 123 6.31 -2.14 -0.31
N MET A 124 6.47 -2.72 0.88
CA MET A 124 7.37 -3.86 1.11
C MET A 124 7.01 -5.02 0.19
N LEU A 125 5.72 -5.42 0.14
CA LEU A 125 5.27 -6.48 -0.77
C LEU A 125 5.57 -6.14 -2.24
N LYS A 126 5.39 -4.88 -2.65
CA LYS A 126 5.66 -4.42 -4.02
C LYS A 126 7.15 -4.57 -4.34
N MET A 127 8.02 -4.03 -3.48
CA MET A 127 9.48 -4.05 -3.66
C MET A 127 9.98 -5.50 -3.71
N GLN A 128 9.59 -6.32 -2.73
CA GLN A 128 10.01 -7.72 -2.68
C GLN A 128 9.53 -8.51 -3.89
N ALA A 129 8.30 -8.29 -4.35
CA ALA A 129 7.79 -8.97 -5.54
C ALA A 129 8.56 -8.57 -6.81
N CYS A 130 8.90 -7.28 -6.96
CA CYS A 130 9.75 -6.82 -8.06
C CYS A 130 11.15 -7.41 -8.00
N GLU A 131 11.73 -7.55 -6.80
CA GLU A 131 13.04 -8.17 -6.60
C GLU A 131 13.02 -9.65 -7.00
N PHE A 132 12.04 -10.43 -6.53
CA PHE A 132 11.90 -11.83 -6.93
C PHE A 132 11.64 -12.01 -8.43
N ALA A 133 10.92 -11.07 -9.05
CA ALA A 133 10.73 -11.08 -10.50
C ALA A 133 12.05 -10.82 -11.23
N LYS A 134 12.84 -9.85 -10.77
CA LYS A 134 14.18 -9.53 -11.33
C LYS A 134 15.13 -10.73 -11.23
N GLU A 135 15.17 -11.40 -10.08
CA GLU A 135 15.98 -12.61 -9.89
C GLU A 135 15.55 -13.77 -10.80
N ALA A 136 14.26 -13.84 -11.14
CA ALA A 136 13.73 -14.81 -12.10
C ALA A 136 13.93 -14.40 -13.56
N GLY A 137 14.70 -13.34 -13.83
CA GLY A 137 14.99 -12.85 -15.18
C GLY A 137 13.82 -12.08 -15.82
N ILE A 138 12.84 -11.63 -15.04
CA ILE A 138 11.72 -10.83 -15.55
C ILE A 138 12.11 -9.35 -15.53
N PRO A 139 12.14 -8.67 -16.69
CA PRO A 139 12.56 -7.28 -16.73
C PRO A 139 11.56 -6.35 -16.00
N PRO A 140 12.01 -5.21 -15.44
CA PRO A 140 11.16 -4.28 -14.68
C PRO A 140 9.96 -3.74 -15.45
N GLU A 141 10.07 -3.61 -16.77
CA GLU A 141 8.99 -3.16 -17.66
C GLU A 141 7.84 -4.17 -17.79
N HIS A 142 8.13 -5.46 -17.58
CA HIS A 142 7.14 -6.53 -17.64
C HIS A 142 6.42 -6.75 -16.30
N PHE A 143 7.04 -6.37 -15.18
CA PHE A 143 6.45 -6.56 -13.86
C PHE A 143 6.73 -5.40 -12.89
N SER A 144 5.68 -4.61 -12.63
CA SER A 144 5.74 -3.47 -11.71
C SER A 144 5.03 -3.73 -10.36
N ALA A 145 4.62 -4.97 -10.09
CA ALA A 145 3.78 -5.33 -8.93
C ALA A 145 2.56 -4.39 -8.78
N SER A 146 1.83 -4.21 -9.88
CA SER A 146 0.70 -3.26 -9.99
C SER A 146 -0.40 -3.52 -8.95
N TRP A 147 -1.26 -2.52 -8.72
CA TRP A 147 -2.40 -2.67 -7.81
C TRP A 147 -3.30 -3.86 -8.17
N GLN A 148 -3.52 -4.12 -9.46
CA GLN A 148 -4.33 -5.24 -9.94
C GLN A 148 -3.68 -6.59 -9.65
N TRP A 149 -2.36 -6.69 -9.86
CA TRP A 149 -1.58 -7.88 -9.49
C TRP A 149 -1.69 -8.11 -7.98
N ARG A 150 -1.41 -7.09 -7.17
CA ARG A 150 -1.45 -7.17 -5.69
C ARG A 150 -2.82 -7.64 -5.21
N ARG A 151 -3.91 -7.05 -5.71
CA ARG A 151 -5.29 -7.47 -5.38
C ARG A 151 -5.56 -8.93 -5.76
N SER A 152 -5.05 -9.37 -6.92
CA SER A 152 -5.23 -10.74 -7.39
C SER A 152 -4.38 -11.74 -6.58
N PHE A 153 -3.13 -11.40 -6.26
CA PHE A 153 -2.24 -12.17 -5.40
C PHE A 153 -2.85 -12.36 -4.02
N THR A 154 -3.26 -11.28 -3.36
CA THR A 154 -3.83 -11.38 -2.01
C THR A 154 -5.13 -12.19 -2.01
N ARG A 155 -6.00 -12.01 -3.01
CA ARG A 155 -7.23 -12.81 -3.13
C ARG A 155 -6.94 -14.30 -3.33
N ARG A 156 -5.98 -14.65 -4.18
CA ARG A 156 -5.61 -16.05 -4.47
C ARG A 156 -5.07 -16.76 -3.22
N HIS A 157 -4.26 -16.06 -2.45
CA HIS A 157 -3.63 -16.61 -1.24
C HIS A 157 -4.42 -16.35 0.04
N ARG A 158 -5.67 -15.89 -0.06
CA ARG A 158 -6.54 -15.55 1.07
C ARG A 158 -5.86 -14.62 2.06
N LEU A 159 -5.20 -13.58 1.56
CA LEU A 159 -4.54 -12.52 2.33
C LEU A 159 -5.35 -11.22 2.28
N SER A 160 -5.26 -10.42 3.34
CA SER A 160 -5.84 -9.07 3.39
C SER A 160 -4.94 -8.10 4.17
N PHE A 161 -4.87 -6.86 3.69
CA PHE A 161 -4.24 -5.77 4.44
C PHE A 161 -5.18 -5.34 5.57
N ARG A 162 -4.65 -5.25 6.78
CA ARG A 162 -5.37 -4.79 7.97
C ARG A 162 -4.69 -3.55 8.52
N VAL A 163 -5.48 -2.56 8.90
CA VAL A 163 -5.02 -1.29 9.49
C VAL A 163 -4.99 -1.44 11.01
N LYS A 164 -4.01 -0.83 11.67
CA LYS A 164 -4.03 -0.62 13.13
C LYS A 164 -5.07 0.45 13.49
N THR A 165 -6.03 0.17 14.37
CA THR A 165 -7.12 1.10 14.69
C THR A 165 -6.82 2.00 15.89
N ARG A 166 -6.41 3.27 15.62
CA ARG A 166 -6.47 4.55 16.39
C ARG A 166 -5.49 5.53 15.69
N HIS A 167 -5.68 6.84 15.49
CA HIS A 167 -6.60 7.89 15.93
C HIS A 167 -6.72 8.91 14.78
N GLY A 168 -7.84 9.61 14.66
CA GLY A 168 -8.01 10.75 13.76
C GLY A 168 -7.64 12.06 14.45
N GLN A 169 -6.82 12.89 13.80
CA GLN A 169 -6.85 14.32 14.05
C GLN A 169 -7.73 14.95 12.98
N GLU A 170 -8.81 15.59 13.42
CA GLU A 170 -9.64 16.40 12.56
C GLU A 170 -8.97 17.77 12.44
N THR A 171 -8.43 18.07 11.26
CA THR A 171 -7.89 19.40 10.98
C THR A 171 -9.05 20.40 11.04
N PRO A 172 -8.98 21.47 11.86
CA PRO A 172 -10.07 22.44 11.94
C PRO A 172 -10.34 23.08 10.57
N ARG A 173 -11.61 23.27 10.21
CA ARG A 173 -12.02 23.84 8.90
C ARG A 173 -11.33 25.18 8.55
N ASP A 174 -10.93 25.94 9.56
CA ASP A 174 -10.31 27.26 9.40
C ASP A 174 -8.78 27.25 9.47
N ALA A 175 -8.14 26.08 9.40
CA ALA A 175 -6.68 25.98 9.43
C ALA A 175 -6.02 26.71 8.25
N GLU A 176 -6.60 26.60 7.05
CA GLU A 176 -6.09 27.27 5.84
C GLU A 176 -6.18 28.80 5.94
N LEU A 177 -7.33 29.31 6.42
CA LEU A 177 -7.53 30.75 6.62
C LEU A 177 -6.55 31.31 7.65
N ARG A 178 -6.36 30.62 8.77
CA ARG A 178 -5.40 31.02 9.81
C ARG A 178 -3.96 30.99 9.31
N ALA A 179 -3.57 29.96 8.53
CA ALA A 179 -2.25 29.89 7.93
C ALA A 179 -2.01 31.03 6.94
N HIS A 180 -3.02 31.38 6.13
CA HIS A 180 -2.93 32.48 5.17
C HIS A 180 -2.78 33.84 5.85
N GLU A 181 -3.58 34.13 6.87
CA GLU A 181 -3.47 35.38 7.64
C GLU A 181 -2.16 35.48 8.41
N PHE A 182 -1.65 34.37 8.93
CA PHE A 182 -0.32 34.31 9.52
C PHE A 182 0.78 34.60 8.49
N ALA A 183 0.73 33.98 7.31
CA ALA A 183 1.70 34.21 6.25
C ALA A 183 1.74 35.68 5.79
N LYS A 184 0.58 36.34 5.70
CA LYS A 184 0.51 37.79 5.42
C LYS A 184 1.24 38.62 6.49
N LYS A 185 0.99 38.34 7.76
CA LYS A 185 1.63 39.05 8.88
C LYS A 185 3.14 38.86 8.87
N VAL A 186 3.61 37.63 8.63
CA VAL A 186 5.05 37.31 8.54
C VAL A 186 5.70 38.05 7.37
N ARG A 187 5.09 38.05 6.18
CA ARG A 187 5.62 38.79 5.01
C ARG A 187 5.68 40.30 5.26
N HIS A 188 4.63 40.86 5.85
CA HIS A 188 4.59 42.28 6.17
C HIS A 188 5.69 42.68 7.16
N ARG A 189 5.90 41.89 8.21
CA ARG A 189 7.00 42.10 9.16
C ARG A 189 8.36 41.94 8.49
N ALA A 190 8.55 40.91 7.68
CA ALA A 190 9.81 40.71 6.96
C ALA A 190 10.17 41.91 6.07
N TYR A 191 9.18 42.51 5.42
CA TYR A 191 9.37 43.71 4.61
C TYR A 191 9.78 44.94 5.45
N ILE A 192 9.06 45.22 6.55
CA ILE A 192 9.34 46.37 7.42
C ILE A 192 10.75 46.26 8.04
N GLU A 193 11.12 45.07 8.46
CA GLU A 193 12.37 44.81 9.19
C GLU A 193 13.57 44.57 8.25
N GLY A 194 13.36 44.64 6.92
CA GLY A 194 14.43 44.38 5.94
C GLY A 194 14.98 42.96 5.98
N VAL A 195 14.17 41.96 6.39
CA VAL A 195 14.60 40.58 6.53
C VAL A 195 14.77 39.94 5.15
N ALA A 196 16.02 39.68 4.78
CA ALA A 196 16.36 39.05 3.50
C ALA A 196 16.06 37.53 3.47
N ARG A 197 16.21 36.84 4.61
CA ARG A 197 16.04 35.39 4.70
C ARG A 197 15.39 34.97 6.01
N ILE A 198 14.39 34.10 5.91
CA ILE A 198 13.69 33.51 7.06
C ILE A 198 14.10 32.05 7.17
N TYR A 199 14.54 31.63 8.35
CA TYR A 199 14.84 30.24 8.65
C TYR A 199 13.72 29.61 9.45
N ASN A 200 13.25 28.43 9.01
CA ASN A 200 12.34 27.61 9.78
C ASN A 200 13.10 26.42 10.38
N THR A 201 13.02 26.27 11.69
CA THR A 201 13.58 25.14 12.43
C THR A 201 12.45 24.33 13.06
N ASP A 202 12.43 23.03 12.81
CA ASP A 202 11.45 22.16 13.44
C ASP A 202 12.08 20.86 13.95
N GLN A 203 11.59 20.37 15.08
CA GLN A 203 11.99 19.09 15.64
C GLN A 203 11.00 18.02 15.19
N THR A 204 11.49 16.95 14.58
CA THR A 204 10.65 15.80 14.22
C THR A 204 11.13 14.54 14.91
N GLY A 205 10.21 13.68 15.34
CA GLY A 205 10.55 12.40 15.95
C GLY A 205 10.68 11.31 14.88
N ILE A 206 11.89 10.77 14.70
CA ILE A 206 12.13 9.54 13.95
C ILE A 206 12.05 8.37 14.93
N PHE A 207 10.94 7.63 14.89
CA PHE A 207 10.73 6.47 15.76
C PHE A 207 11.70 5.34 15.39
N LEU A 208 12.32 4.72 16.40
CA LEU A 208 13.19 3.55 16.21
C LEU A 208 12.39 2.35 15.69
N ASP A 209 11.14 2.22 16.15
CA ASP A 209 10.24 1.13 15.75
C ASP A 209 9.22 1.64 14.71
N MET A 210 9.68 1.83 13.47
CA MET A 210 8.86 2.30 12.34
C MET A 210 7.93 1.20 11.80
N LEU A 211 6.98 0.76 12.61
CA LEU A 211 6.03 -0.27 12.22
C LEU A 211 5.02 0.29 11.19
N PRO A 212 4.86 -0.33 10.01
CA PRO A 212 3.90 0.12 9.02
C PRO A 212 2.46 0.13 9.55
N LYS A 213 1.69 1.11 9.06
CA LYS A 213 0.28 1.33 9.45
C LYS A 213 -0.63 0.16 9.08
N THR A 214 -0.27 -0.59 8.05
CA THR A 214 -0.98 -1.77 7.58
C THR A 214 -0.07 -2.98 7.55
N THR A 215 -0.65 -4.15 7.80
CA THR A 215 0.03 -5.44 7.71
C THR A 215 -0.79 -6.44 6.91
N LEU A 216 -0.10 -7.28 6.14
CA LEU A 216 -0.69 -8.35 5.35
C LEU A 216 -0.90 -9.61 6.19
N THR A 217 -2.14 -10.10 6.27
CA THR A 217 -2.54 -11.20 7.17
C THR A 217 -3.49 -12.16 6.48
N SER A 218 -3.75 -13.33 7.09
CA SER A 218 -4.80 -14.23 6.59
C SER A 218 -6.16 -13.55 6.65
N THR A 219 -6.94 -13.74 5.61
CA THR A 219 -8.32 -13.31 5.55
C THR A 219 -9.10 -14.00 6.68
N ASN A 220 -9.97 -13.24 7.35
CA ASN A 220 -10.74 -13.68 8.52
C ASN A 220 -9.93 -14.01 9.78
N ALA A 221 -8.65 -13.65 9.86
CA ALA A 221 -7.91 -13.70 11.12
C ALA A 221 -8.63 -12.82 12.17
N ARG A 222 -8.97 -13.42 13.32
CA ARG A 222 -9.63 -12.76 14.46
C ARG A 222 -8.69 -11.76 15.14
N THR A 223 -7.45 -12.16 15.36
CA THR A 223 -6.42 -11.35 16.02
C THR A 223 -5.17 -11.29 15.14
N VAL A 224 -4.58 -10.10 15.04
CA VAL A 224 -3.34 -9.88 14.29
C VAL A 224 -2.24 -9.51 15.29
N TRP A 225 -1.33 -10.45 15.54
CA TRP A 225 -0.16 -10.21 16.39
C TRP A 225 0.95 -9.58 15.57
N VAL A 226 1.44 -8.43 16.01
CA VAL A 226 2.61 -7.75 15.43
C VAL A 226 3.64 -7.64 16.53
N LYS A 227 4.86 -8.16 16.28
CA LYS A 227 5.98 -7.93 17.19
C LYS A 227 6.36 -6.45 17.13
N SER A 228 6.50 -5.87 18.31
CA SER A 228 7.07 -4.55 18.53
C SER A 228 8.12 -4.69 19.61
N SER A 229 9.13 -3.85 19.54
CA SER A 229 10.13 -3.66 20.61
C SER A 229 9.52 -3.19 21.93
N LYS A 230 8.21 -2.88 21.99
CA LYS A 230 7.53 -2.16 23.09
C LYS A 230 8.11 -0.76 23.36
N LYS A 231 8.91 -0.26 22.43
CA LYS A 231 9.50 1.07 22.41
C LYS A 231 9.05 1.83 21.16
N ASP A 232 7.79 1.64 20.77
CA ASP A 232 7.15 2.29 19.63
C ASP A 232 7.14 3.82 19.71
N LYS A 233 7.36 4.38 20.91
CA LYS A 233 7.52 5.81 21.17
C LYS A 233 8.96 6.29 21.31
N GLU A 234 9.94 5.37 21.35
CA GLU A 234 11.36 5.76 21.41
C GLU A 234 11.75 6.31 20.03
N CYS A 235 12.17 7.56 20.00
CA CYS A 235 12.51 8.27 18.79
C CYS A 235 13.80 9.06 18.95
N ILE A 236 14.55 9.13 17.86
CA ILE A 236 15.60 10.12 17.68
C ILE A 236 14.92 11.41 17.24
N THR A 237 15.33 12.54 17.78
CA THR A 237 14.74 13.84 17.44
C THR A 237 15.71 14.65 16.57
N PRO A 238 15.72 14.49 15.24
CA PRO A 238 16.39 15.46 14.39
C PRO A 238 15.70 16.82 14.44
N MET A 239 16.50 17.88 14.44
CA MET A 239 16.07 19.22 14.05
C MET A 239 16.35 19.41 12.56
N LEU A 240 15.32 19.86 11.85
CA LEU A 240 15.35 20.19 10.43
C LEU A 240 15.45 21.71 10.28
N LEU A 241 16.29 22.17 9.37
CA LEU A 241 16.46 23.57 9.05
C LEU A 241 16.22 23.78 7.56
N GLY A 242 15.39 24.77 7.22
CA GLY A 242 15.20 25.23 5.85
C GLY A 242 15.04 26.74 5.81
N ASP A 243 15.36 27.36 4.68
CA ASP A 243 15.20 28.81 4.49
C ASP A 243 14.04 29.16 3.55
N SER A 244 13.74 30.46 3.49
CA SER A 244 12.70 31.05 2.64
C SER A 244 12.94 30.89 1.13
N ASP A 245 14.16 30.57 0.72
CA ASP A 245 14.52 30.34 -0.69
C ASP A 245 14.29 28.87 -1.09
N GLY A 246 13.95 28.02 -0.13
CA GLY A 246 13.68 26.59 -0.32
C GLY A 246 14.91 25.71 -0.12
N ASN A 247 16.04 26.26 0.35
CA ASN A 247 17.21 25.46 0.66
C ASN A 247 16.95 24.62 1.91
N LYS A 248 17.42 23.37 1.88
CA LYS A 248 17.37 22.44 2.99
C LYS A 248 18.77 22.19 3.48
N TYR A 249 18.97 22.32 4.78
CA TYR A 249 20.26 22.12 5.41
C TYR A 249 20.34 20.72 6.02
N THR A 250 21.56 20.24 6.23
CA THR A 250 21.80 18.94 6.86
C THR A 250 21.10 18.88 8.22
N PRO A 251 20.23 17.88 8.48
CA PRO A 251 19.59 17.70 9.78
C PRO A 251 20.62 17.47 10.88
N PHE A 252 20.33 17.93 12.09
CA PHE A 252 21.14 17.59 13.26
C PHE A 252 20.32 16.83 14.30
N VAL A 253 20.91 15.83 14.91
CA VAL A 253 20.29 15.02 15.95
C VAL A 253 20.32 15.78 17.27
N MET A 254 19.15 16.00 17.85
CA MET A 254 19.03 16.52 19.21
C MET A 254 18.94 15.37 20.21
N LEU A 255 19.96 15.26 21.04
CA LEU A 255 20.01 14.32 22.15
C LEU A 255 19.50 15.01 23.42
N LYS A 256 18.58 14.36 24.13
CA LYS A 256 18.09 14.86 25.41
C LYS A 256 19.10 14.50 26.49
N SER A 257 19.61 15.52 27.19
CA SER A 257 20.53 15.35 28.32
C SER A 257 19.97 16.06 29.55
N LYS A 258 20.14 15.46 30.73
CA LYS A 258 19.84 16.14 31.99
C LYS A 258 21.03 17.03 32.36
N PRO A 259 20.80 18.30 32.75
CA PRO A 259 21.89 19.16 33.17
C PRO A 259 22.56 18.60 34.42
N SER A 260 23.86 18.89 34.60
CA SER A 260 24.56 18.54 35.82
C SER A 260 23.91 19.21 37.03
N LYS A 261 23.80 18.48 38.14
CA LYS A 261 23.33 19.03 39.43
C LYS A 261 24.37 19.96 40.06
N VAL A 262 25.64 19.83 39.69
CA VAL A 262 26.74 20.66 40.19
C VAL A 262 26.88 21.92 39.32
N PRO A 263 26.75 23.15 39.89
CA PRO A 263 26.77 24.41 39.15
C PRO A 263 28.02 24.62 38.29
N ASP A 264 29.21 24.40 38.84
CA ASP A 264 30.47 24.64 38.11
C ASP A 264 30.63 23.70 36.92
N VAL A 265 30.28 22.42 37.12
CA VAL A 265 30.28 21.41 36.05
C VAL A 265 29.22 21.74 35.00
N ARG A 266 28.08 22.32 35.39
CA ARG A 266 27.05 22.78 34.45
C ARG A 266 27.56 23.94 33.61
N ALA A 267 28.16 24.95 34.23
CA ALA A 267 28.74 26.10 33.52
C ALA A 267 29.87 25.65 32.57
N GLU A 268 30.71 24.72 33.00
CA GLU A 268 31.75 24.13 32.15
C GLU A 268 31.13 23.36 30.97
N ASN A 269 30.14 22.49 31.21
CA ASN A 269 29.48 21.75 30.13
C ASN A 269 28.78 22.66 29.11
N GLU A 270 28.16 23.75 29.56
CA GLU A 270 27.55 24.74 28.68
C GLU A 270 28.60 25.46 27.82
N ARG A 271 29.75 25.79 28.41
CA ARG A 271 30.83 26.51 27.72
C ARG A 271 31.57 25.65 26.69
N VAL A 272 31.95 24.42 27.06
CA VAL A 272 32.91 23.63 26.27
C VAL A 272 32.36 22.32 25.70
N ARG A 273 31.17 21.88 26.14
CA ARG A 273 30.64 20.55 25.76
C ARG A 273 29.23 20.62 25.17
N HIS A 274 28.80 21.79 24.71
CA HIS A 274 27.45 22.01 24.15
C HIS A 274 26.34 21.37 25.01
N VAL A 275 26.44 21.53 26.33
CA VAL A 275 25.51 21.00 27.36
C VAL A 275 25.54 19.46 27.52
N PHE A 276 26.40 18.74 26.80
CA PHE A 276 26.67 17.32 27.05
C PHE A 276 27.47 17.13 28.34
N GLY A 277 27.18 16.04 29.06
CA GLY A 277 28.01 15.61 30.18
C GLY A 277 29.38 15.10 29.71
N ARG A 278 30.38 15.14 30.59
CA ARG A 278 31.77 14.75 30.28
C ARG A 278 31.90 13.40 29.56
N HIS A 279 31.14 12.38 29.96
CA HIS A 279 31.22 11.04 29.37
C HIS A 279 30.63 10.99 27.96
N VAL A 280 29.40 11.50 27.80
CA VAL A 280 28.72 11.55 26.49
C VAL A 280 29.47 12.44 25.50
N TRP A 281 30.08 13.53 25.99
CA TRP A 281 30.86 14.43 25.13
C TRP A 281 32.03 13.70 24.44
N LYS A 282 32.73 12.78 25.12
CA LYS A 282 33.83 12.02 24.51
C LYS A 282 33.39 11.22 23.28
N GLU A 283 32.21 10.59 23.37
CA GLU A 283 31.64 9.82 22.27
C GLU A 283 31.14 10.73 21.15
N VAL A 284 30.42 11.80 21.49
CA VAL A 284 29.90 12.78 20.51
C VAL A 284 31.04 13.48 19.77
N GLU A 285 32.08 13.92 20.48
CA GLU A 285 33.25 14.58 19.91
C GLU A 285 34.00 13.66 18.94
N ALA A 286 34.19 12.39 19.31
CA ALA A 286 34.80 11.40 18.42
C ALA A 286 33.97 11.19 17.14
N LEU A 287 32.63 11.11 17.26
CA LEU A 287 31.74 10.95 16.12
C LEU A 287 31.72 12.20 15.21
N GLN A 288 31.77 13.41 15.80
CA GLN A 288 31.85 14.66 15.05
C GLN A 288 33.17 14.77 14.27
N GLN A 289 34.29 14.35 14.87
CA GLN A 289 35.59 14.31 14.21
C GLN A 289 35.63 13.25 13.08
N GLN A 290 35.04 12.08 13.31
CA GLN A 290 35.04 10.99 12.34
C GLN A 290 34.22 11.31 11.08
N HIS A 291 33.11 12.04 11.23
CA HIS A 291 32.20 12.35 10.13
C HIS A 291 32.36 13.76 9.56
N ASP A 292 33.34 14.54 10.05
CA ASP A 292 33.55 15.96 9.73
C ASP A 292 32.24 16.78 9.78
N ASP A 293 31.38 16.44 10.74
CA ASP A 293 30.00 16.91 10.79
C ASP A 293 29.60 17.27 12.23
N LYS A 294 29.16 18.52 12.42
CA LYS A 294 28.71 19.07 13.72
C LYS A 294 27.22 18.80 13.97
N SER A 295 26.69 17.71 13.43
CA SER A 295 25.26 17.39 13.38
C SER A 295 24.67 16.84 14.69
N MET A 296 25.32 17.05 15.84
CA MET A 296 24.79 16.61 17.15
C MET A 296 24.73 17.76 18.16
N ALA A 297 23.52 18.02 18.67
CA ALA A 297 23.24 19.08 19.63
C ALA A 297 22.38 18.56 20.80
N THR A 298 22.29 19.33 21.87
CA THR A 298 21.46 18.98 23.05
C THR A 298 20.23 19.87 23.16
N ASN A 299 19.17 19.36 23.81
CA ASN A 299 18.05 20.16 24.28
C ASN A 299 17.95 20.09 25.82
N ARG A 300 17.67 21.21 26.50
CA ARG A 300 17.50 21.23 27.97
C ARG A 300 16.17 20.57 28.33
N LEU A 301 16.20 19.55 29.18
CA LEU A 301 15.00 19.11 29.90
C LEU A 301 14.73 20.06 31.06
N GLY A 302 14.03 21.17 30.79
CA GLY A 302 13.60 22.12 31.82
C GLY A 302 12.99 23.38 31.23
N GLY A 303 11.67 23.37 31.03
CA GLY A 303 10.90 24.56 30.67
C GLY A 303 9.51 24.24 30.14
N LEU A 304 8.50 24.48 30.99
CA LEU A 304 7.05 24.47 30.76
C LEU A 304 6.36 23.10 30.69
N ALA A 305 5.88 22.69 31.87
CA ALA A 305 4.52 22.18 31.97
C ALA A 305 3.55 23.30 31.56
N ALA A 306 2.77 23.03 30.52
CA ALA A 306 1.42 23.52 30.28
C ALA A 306 0.76 22.56 29.28
#